data_AF-A0A519LHX5-F1
#
_entry.id   AF-A0A519LHX5-F1
#
_cell.length_a   1.000
_cell.length_b   1.000
_cell.length_c   1.000
_cell.angle_alpha   90.00
_cell.angle_beta   90.00
_cell.angle_gamma   90.00
#
_symmetry.space_group_name_H-M   'P 1'
#
loop_
_entity.id
_entity.type
_entity.pdbx_description
1 polymer ?
#
loop_
_entity_poly.entity_id
_entity_poly.type
_entity_poly.pdbx_seq_one_letter_code
_entity_poly.pdbx_strand_id
1 'polypeptide(L)'
;MKRRFIIFLCLISMCFAANAQETERLMLSGTGNDKTVNWDFFCTAGANSGKWTTIPVPSNWELQGLGKYNYGFDKDTLRGKEQGLYKYKFAVPAGWKGKQINIVFEGSMTDTEVKINGKSAGPTHQGSFYVFKYDISRLLKSGDNLLEVKVSKHSANKSVNDAERKADFWIFGGIFRPVYLEALPKAH
;
A
#
# COMPACT_ATOMS: atom_id res chain seq x y z
N MET A 1 -1.12 44.38 -48.99
CA MET A 1 -0.23 44.29 -47.80
C MET A 1 -0.93 44.17 -46.44
N LYS A 2 -2.21 44.58 -46.27
CA LYS A 2 -2.89 44.52 -44.95
C LYS A 2 -3.49 43.14 -44.57
N ARG A 3 -3.68 42.23 -45.53
CA ARG A 3 -4.36 40.92 -45.33
C ARG A 3 -3.43 39.81 -44.80
N ARG A 4 -2.10 39.96 -44.96
CA ARG A 4 -1.10 39.00 -44.45
C ARG A 4 -0.74 39.24 -42.98
N PHE A 5 -0.98 40.43 -42.45
CA PHE A 5 -0.69 40.80 -41.05
C PHE A 5 -1.72 40.24 -40.06
N ILE A 6 -2.97 40.04 -40.50
CA ILE A 6 -4.06 39.52 -39.66
C ILE A 6 -3.90 38.01 -39.39
N ILE A 7 -3.33 37.26 -40.35
CA ILE A 7 -3.09 35.82 -40.20
C ILE A 7 -2.00 35.53 -39.18
N PHE A 8 -1.01 36.43 -39.03
CA PHE A 8 0.08 36.27 -38.07
C PHE A 8 -0.34 36.55 -36.63
N LEU A 9 -1.39 37.37 -36.41
CA LEU A 9 -1.89 37.68 -35.07
C LEU A 9 -2.78 36.57 -34.48
N CYS A 10 -3.44 35.76 -35.33
CA CYS A 10 -4.22 34.60 -34.88
C CYS A 10 -3.36 33.41 -34.44
N LEU A 11 -2.12 33.29 -34.92
CA LEU A 11 -1.23 32.17 -34.62
C LEU A 11 -0.57 32.23 -33.24
N ILE A 12 -0.51 33.42 -32.61
CA ILE A 12 0.06 33.62 -31.27
C ILE A 12 -0.98 33.41 -30.15
N SER A 13 -2.28 33.43 -30.48
CA SER A 13 -3.36 33.28 -29.49
C SER A 13 -3.74 31.83 -29.17
N MET A 14 -3.08 30.83 -29.79
CA MET A 14 -3.37 29.40 -29.61
C MET A 14 -2.35 28.65 -28.76
N CYS A 15 -1.55 29.36 -27.95
CA CYS A 15 -0.84 28.72 -26.84
C CYS A 15 -1.81 28.52 -25.67
N PHE A 16 -2.74 27.57 -25.81
CA PHE A 16 -3.40 27.00 -24.64
C PHE A 16 -2.30 26.37 -23.78
N ALA A 17 -2.03 26.96 -22.62
CA ALA A 17 -1.18 26.36 -21.61
C ALA A 17 -1.84 25.04 -21.17
N ALA A 18 -1.37 23.92 -21.74
CA ALA A 18 -1.72 22.60 -21.28
C ALA A 18 -1.14 22.44 -19.87
N ASN A 19 -1.97 22.68 -18.86
CA ASN A 19 -1.63 22.36 -17.48
C ASN A 19 -1.64 20.83 -17.35
N ALA A 20 -0.46 20.21 -17.44
CA ALA A 20 -0.29 18.83 -17.06
C ALA A 20 -0.59 18.73 -15.56
N GLN A 21 -1.70 18.06 -15.22
CA GLN A 21 -2.09 17.92 -13.83
C GLN A 21 -1.23 16.82 -13.20
N GLU A 22 -0.41 17.18 -12.21
CA GLU A 22 0.53 16.26 -11.59
C GLU A 22 -0.15 15.21 -10.70
N THR A 23 0.46 14.03 -10.63
CA THR A 23 0.10 13.00 -9.67
C THR A 23 0.55 13.42 -8.27
N GLU A 24 -0.40 13.58 -7.36
CA GLU A 24 -0.11 13.91 -5.96
C GLU A 24 -0.02 12.64 -5.13
N ARG A 25 0.85 12.64 -4.10
CA ARG A 25 1.01 11.51 -3.17
C ARG A 25 0.86 11.94 -1.72
N LEU A 26 0.23 11.09 -0.93
CA LEU A 26 0.12 11.23 0.53
C LEU A 26 0.63 9.96 1.20
N MET A 27 1.75 10.05 1.91
CA MET A 27 2.30 8.91 2.66
C MET A 27 1.38 8.54 3.84
N LEU A 28 1.02 7.27 3.93
CA LEU A 28 0.26 6.71 5.06
C LEU A 28 1.18 5.95 6.03
N SER A 29 2.21 5.31 5.48
CA SER A 29 3.37 4.83 6.22
C SER A 29 4.46 5.90 6.28
N GLY A 30 5.62 5.55 6.85
CA GLY A 30 6.83 6.30 6.56
C GLY A 30 7.45 5.95 5.20
N THR A 31 8.60 6.56 4.87
CA THR A 31 9.25 6.45 3.55
C THR A 31 10.28 5.32 3.45
N GLY A 32 10.60 4.66 4.57
CA GLY A 32 11.65 3.65 4.63
C GLY A 32 11.76 3.00 6.01
N ASN A 33 12.79 2.20 6.23
CA ASN A 33 13.04 1.55 7.51
C ASN A 33 13.59 2.52 8.58
N ASP A 34 14.15 3.66 8.16
CA ASP A 34 14.68 4.74 8.99
C ASP A 34 13.61 5.76 9.39
N LYS A 35 12.54 5.87 8.59
CA LYS A 35 11.41 6.78 8.78
C LYS A 35 10.13 5.99 8.64
N THR A 36 9.53 5.64 9.76
CA THR A 36 8.31 4.82 9.85
C THR A 36 7.17 5.60 10.51
N VAL A 37 5.95 5.11 10.35
CA VAL A 37 4.75 5.60 11.06
C VAL A 37 4.15 4.43 11.81
N ASN A 38 3.82 4.62 13.09
CA ASN A 38 3.22 3.57 13.90
C ASN A 38 1.75 3.36 13.53
N TRP A 39 1.39 2.11 13.23
CA TRP A 39 0.01 1.67 12.99
C TRP A 39 -0.43 0.77 14.14
N ASP A 40 -1.74 0.71 14.41
CA ASP A 40 -2.30 -0.28 15.34
C ASP A 40 -2.10 -1.67 14.74
N PHE A 41 -1.66 -2.62 15.57
CA PHE A 41 -1.24 -3.93 15.11
C PHE A 41 -1.67 -5.05 16.06
N PHE A 42 -2.06 -6.18 15.47
CA PHE A 42 -2.34 -7.42 16.19
C PHE A 42 -1.70 -8.59 15.44
N CYS A 43 -0.83 -9.33 16.12
CA CYS A 43 -0.28 -10.59 15.60
C CYS A 43 -1.10 -11.77 16.15
N THR A 44 -1.53 -12.69 15.28
CA THR A 44 -2.44 -13.78 15.67
C THR A 44 -1.76 -14.95 16.38
N ALA A 45 -0.45 -15.15 16.20
CA ALA A 45 0.29 -16.24 16.82
C ALA A 45 1.80 -15.92 16.91
N GLY A 46 2.57 -16.76 17.60
CA GLY A 46 3.99 -16.57 17.82
C GLY A 46 4.30 -15.61 18.97
N ALA A 47 5.52 -15.09 19.00
CA ALA A 47 5.98 -14.18 20.04
C ALA A 47 5.09 -12.92 20.11
N ASN A 48 4.81 -12.48 21.34
CA ASN A 48 4.04 -11.26 21.64
C ASN A 48 2.67 -11.15 20.93
N SER A 49 2.05 -12.28 20.59
CA SER A 49 0.74 -12.35 19.92
C SER A 49 -0.45 -12.25 20.88
N GLY A 50 -1.66 -12.13 20.33
CA GLY A 50 -2.91 -12.19 21.09
C GLY A 50 -3.36 -10.89 21.75
N LYS A 51 -2.66 -9.78 21.50
CA LYS A 51 -3.00 -8.45 22.01
C LYS A 51 -2.78 -7.36 20.95
N TRP A 52 -3.58 -6.30 21.04
CA TRP A 52 -3.34 -5.09 20.25
C TRP A 52 -2.15 -4.31 20.80
N THR A 53 -1.32 -3.82 19.90
CA THR A 53 -0.15 -2.96 20.16
C THR A 53 0.00 -2.01 18.97
N THR A 54 1.16 -1.36 18.84
CA THR A 54 1.56 -0.65 17.62
C THR A 54 2.76 -1.30 16.95
N ILE A 55 2.90 -1.13 15.63
CA ILE A 55 4.07 -1.53 14.86
C ILE A 55 4.51 -0.40 13.92
N PRO A 56 5.81 -0.14 13.74
CA PRO A 56 6.28 0.79 12.71
C PRO A 56 5.99 0.25 11.32
N VAL A 57 5.46 1.07 10.43
CA VAL A 57 5.28 0.75 9.00
C VAL A 57 6.10 1.74 8.16
N PRO A 58 6.98 1.27 7.26
CA PRO A 58 7.23 -0.15 6.93
C PRO A 58 8.11 -0.89 7.95
N SER A 59 7.84 -2.19 8.17
CA SER A 59 8.74 -3.11 8.90
C SER A 59 8.36 -4.59 8.70
N ASN A 60 9.22 -5.48 9.17
CA ASN A 60 8.90 -6.89 9.37
C ASN A 60 8.62 -7.17 10.84
N TRP A 61 7.52 -7.86 11.15
CA TRP A 61 7.08 -8.03 12.54
C TRP A 61 8.06 -8.88 13.37
N GLU A 62 8.80 -9.80 12.75
CA GLU A 62 9.81 -10.61 13.44
C GLU A 62 10.91 -9.74 14.01
N LEU A 63 11.34 -8.73 13.26
CA LEU A 63 12.35 -7.76 13.69
C LEU A 63 11.83 -6.82 14.79
N GLN A 64 10.51 -6.79 15.01
CA GLN A 64 9.85 -6.05 16.09
C GLN A 64 9.49 -6.96 17.29
N GLY A 65 10.02 -8.19 17.32
CA GLY A 65 9.81 -9.14 18.41
C GLY A 65 8.43 -9.83 18.38
N LEU A 66 7.75 -9.83 17.24
CA LEU A 66 6.42 -10.42 17.05
C LEU A 66 6.49 -11.63 16.10
N GLY A 67 5.53 -12.55 16.21
CA GLY A 67 5.46 -13.70 15.30
C GLY A 67 6.57 -14.72 15.54
N LYS A 68 6.96 -15.47 14.50
CA LYS A 68 7.97 -16.53 14.62
C LYS A 68 9.00 -16.46 13.51
N TYR A 69 10.28 -16.36 13.84
CA TYR A 69 11.35 -16.54 12.86
C TYR A 69 11.31 -17.94 12.26
N ASN A 70 11.40 -18.05 10.94
CA ASN A 70 11.65 -19.29 10.25
C ASN A 70 12.46 -19.05 8.97
N TYR A 71 13.20 -20.06 8.57
CA TYR A 71 14.02 -20.07 7.37
C TYR A 71 13.31 -20.77 6.21
N GLY A 72 13.60 -20.40 4.97
CA GLY A 72 12.86 -20.91 3.82
C GLY A 72 13.09 -22.39 3.51
N PHE A 73 14.05 -23.06 4.15
CA PHE A 73 14.22 -24.52 4.10
C PHE A 73 13.75 -25.25 5.37
N ASP A 74 13.16 -24.55 6.34
CA ASP A 74 12.58 -25.21 7.51
C ASP A 74 11.44 -26.14 7.09
N LYS A 75 11.30 -27.26 7.82
CA LYS A 75 10.13 -28.15 7.69
C LYS A 75 8.85 -27.33 7.90
N ASP A 76 7.82 -27.57 7.08
CA ASP A 76 6.56 -26.81 7.15
C ASP A 76 5.89 -26.87 8.53
N THR A 77 6.12 -27.93 9.32
CA THR A 77 5.62 -28.07 10.71
C THR A 77 6.26 -27.08 11.69
N LEU A 78 7.43 -26.53 11.35
CA LEU A 78 8.16 -25.59 12.19
C LEU A 78 7.86 -24.13 11.83
N ARG A 79 7.25 -23.87 10.67
CA ARG A 79 7.02 -22.50 10.17
C ARG A 79 5.91 -21.78 10.93
N GLY A 80 6.08 -20.48 11.12
CA GLY A 80 5.03 -19.60 11.63
C GLY A 80 3.87 -19.49 10.65
N LYS A 81 2.64 -19.48 11.14
CA LYS A 81 1.41 -19.31 10.32
C LYS A 81 0.59 -18.10 10.75
N GLU A 82 1.22 -17.20 11.49
CA GLU A 82 0.60 -15.98 11.99
C GLU A 82 0.14 -15.06 10.85
N GLN A 83 -0.83 -14.23 11.22
CA GLN A 83 -1.32 -13.13 10.41
C GLN A 83 -1.12 -11.84 11.21
N GLY A 84 -0.78 -10.78 10.50
CA GLY A 84 -0.75 -9.43 11.02
C GLY A 84 -2.02 -8.68 10.64
N LEU A 85 -2.75 -8.16 11.63
CA LEU A 85 -3.89 -7.27 11.42
C LEU A 85 -3.45 -5.85 11.73
N TYR A 86 -3.62 -4.95 10.78
CA TYR A 86 -3.22 -3.55 10.88
C TYR A 86 -4.45 -2.65 10.82
N LYS A 87 -4.43 -1.55 11.58
CA LYS A 87 -5.39 -0.45 11.45
C LYS A 87 -4.67 0.89 11.44
N TYR A 88 -5.14 1.78 10.57
CA TYR A 88 -4.62 3.14 10.48
C TYR A 88 -5.71 4.13 10.11
N LYS A 89 -5.77 5.27 10.83
CA LYS A 89 -6.69 6.36 10.50
C LYS A 89 -5.98 7.39 9.64
N PHE A 90 -6.65 7.86 8.59
CA PHE A 90 -6.09 8.86 7.68
C PHE A 90 -7.17 9.79 7.15
N ALA A 91 -6.79 10.99 6.73
CA ALA A 91 -7.69 11.93 6.05
C ALA A 91 -7.16 12.21 4.64
N VAL A 92 -8.09 12.34 3.69
CA VAL A 92 -7.75 12.71 2.31
C VAL A 92 -7.81 14.23 2.16
N PRO A 93 -6.82 14.88 1.52
CA PRO A 93 -6.84 16.31 1.29
C PRO A 93 -8.10 16.76 0.54
N ALA A 94 -8.73 17.85 0.98
CA ALA A 94 -9.96 18.35 0.36
C ALA A 94 -9.78 18.67 -1.14
N GLY A 95 -8.57 19.07 -1.55
CA GLY A 95 -8.22 19.34 -2.95
C GLY A 95 -8.24 18.12 -3.86
N TRP A 96 -8.29 16.90 -3.32
CA TRP A 96 -8.39 15.66 -4.10
C TRP A 96 -9.83 15.28 -4.44
N LYS A 97 -10.82 16.08 -4.02
CA LYS A 97 -12.23 15.83 -4.33
C LYS A 97 -12.45 15.72 -5.84
N GLY A 98 -12.99 14.60 -6.28
CA GLY A 98 -13.27 14.32 -7.69
C GLY A 98 -12.09 13.76 -8.49
N LYS A 99 -10.91 13.59 -7.90
CA LYS A 99 -9.81 12.82 -8.48
C LYS A 99 -10.03 11.31 -8.31
N GLN A 100 -9.34 10.51 -9.12
CA GLN A 100 -9.23 9.08 -8.85
C GLN A 100 -8.13 8.88 -7.80
N ILE A 101 -8.47 8.19 -6.71
CA ILE A 101 -7.55 7.98 -5.59
C ILE A 101 -7.26 6.49 -5.48
N ASN A 102 -5.99 6.14 -5.67
CA ASN A 102 -5.51 4.80 -5.43
C ASN A 102 -4.83 4.71 -4.06
N ILE A 103 -5.00 3.60 -3.35
CA ILE A 103 -4.05 3.21 -2.31
C ILE A 103 -2.98 2.32 -2.94
N VAL A 104 -1.71 2.61 -2.66
CA VAL A 104 -0.56 1.93 -3.23
C VAL A 104 0.27 1.31 -2.12
N PHE A 105 0.60 0.04 -2.29
CA PHE A 105 1.55 -0.70 -1.45
C PHE A 105 2.76 -1.05 -2.30
N GLU A 106 3.95 -0.60 -1.91
CA GLU A 106 5.19 -0.93 -2.63
C GLU A 106 5.68 -2.36 -2.39
N GLY A 107 5.13 -3.02 -1.37
CA GLY A 107 5.38 -4.43 -1.04
C GLY A 107 4.84 -4.82 0.34
N SER A 108 4.25 -6.01 0.43
CA SER A 108 3.70 -6.58 1.66
C SER A 108 3.79 -8.10 1.61
N MET A 109 4.27 -8.75 2.67
CA MET A 109 4.48 -10.21 2.72
C MET A 109 3.35 -10.93 3.46
N THR A 110 2.54 -11.80 2.88
CA THR A 110 2.53 -12.29 1.48
C THR A 110 1.15 -12.12 0.87
N ASP A 111 0.12 -12.71 1.48
CA ASP A 111 -1.26 -12.48 1.05
C ASP A 111 -1.80 -11.27 1.80
N THR A 112 -2.19 -10.23 1.05
CA THR A 112 -2.60 -8.95 1.62
C THR A 112 -4.03 -8.62 1.22
N GLU A 113 -4.89 -8.53 2.23
CA GLU A 113 -6.27 -8.07 2.12
C GLU A 113 -6.36 -6.63 2.62
N VAL A 114 -6.96 -5.75 1.82
CA VAL A 114 -7.07 -4.31 2.13
C VAL A 114 -8.54 -3.91 2.20
N LYS A 115 -8.91 -3.22 3.27
CA LYS A 115 -10.24 -2.64 3.43
C LYS A 115 -10.15 -1.15 3.77
N ILE A 116 -11.09 -0.38 3.25
CA ILE A 116 -11.31 1.02 3.58
C ILE A 116 -12.71 1.14 4.17
N ASN A 117 -12.81 1.68 5.39
CA ASN A 117 -14.07 1.84 6.11
C ASN A 117 -14.89 0.53 6.15
N GLY A 118 -14.24 -0.61 6.44
CA GLY A 118 -14.85 -1.93 6.52
C GLY A 118 -15.17 -2.60 5.17
N LYS A 119 -14.99 -1.91 4.03
CA LYS A 119 -15.27 -2.44 2.68
C LYS A 119 -13.98 -2.87 1.97
N SER A 120 -14.01 -3.98 1.24
CA SER A 120 -12.85 -4.44 0.47
C SER A 120 -12.42 -3.43 -0.59
N ALA A 121 -11.12 -3.17 -0.68
CA ALA A 121 -10.52 -2.35 -1.74
C ALA A 121 -10.35 -3.13 -3.05
N GLY A 122 -10.28 -4.46 -3.00
CA GLY A 122 -10.09 -5.30 -4.17
C GLY A 122 -9.86 -6.78 -3.82
N PRO A 123 -9.43 -7.60 -4.79
CA PRO A 123 -9.03 -8.98 -4.54
C PRO A 123 -7.77 -9.04 -3.66
N THR A 124 -7.60 -10.11 -2.90
CA THR A 124 -6.37 -10.38 -2.14
C THR A 124 -5.15 -10.34 -3.04
N HIS A 125 -4.18 -9.48 -2.72
CA HIS A 125 -2.87 -9.50 -3.37
C HIS A 125 -2.08 -10.71 -2.90
N GLN A 126 -1.37 -11.40 -3.80
CA GLN A 126 -0.58 -12.59 -3.47
C GLN A 126 0.86 -12.46 -3.97
N GLY A 127 1.80 -12.36 -3.05
CA GLY A 127 3.23 -12.21 -3.35
C GLY A 127 3.80 -10.96 -2.69
N SER A 128 5.12 -10.85 -2.65
CA SER A 128 5.77 -9.92 -1.72
C SER A 128 6.52 -8.78 -2.38
N PHE A 129 7.10 -9.02 -3.55
CA PHE A 129 8.21 -8.22 -4.06
C PHE A 129 7.81 -7.20 -5.15
N TYR A 130 6.53 -6.97 -5.37
CA TYR A 130 6.03 -6.08 -6.40
C TYR A 130 4.92 -5.15 -5.89
N VAL A 131 4.77 -4.01 -6.56
CA VAL A 131 3.80 -2.98 -6.22
C VAL A 131 2.39 -3.44 -6.57
N PHE A 132 1.42 -3.14 -5.72
CA PHE A 132 0.00 -3.28 -6.05
C PHE A 132 -0.78 -2.06 -5.60
N LYS A 133 -1.89 -1.79 -6.28
CA LYS A 133 -2.76 -0.67 -5.96
C LYS A 133 -4.23 -0.98 -6.21
N TYR A 134 -5.09 -0.28 -5.51
CA TYR A 134 -6.54 -0.36 -5.67
C TYR A 134 -7.12 1.05 -5.80
N ASP A 135 -8.07 1.24 -6.71
CA ASP A 135 -8.90 2.45 -6.73
C ASP A 135 -9.88 2.39 -5.55
N ILE A 136 -9.70 3.31 -4.60
CA ILE A 136 -10.51 3.40 -3.37
C ILE A 136 -11.45 4.60 -3.39
N SER A 137 -11.57 5.31 -4.53
CA SER A 137 -12.33 6.56 -4.65
C SER A 137 -13.76 6.45 -4.12
N ARG A 138 -14.41 5.29 -4.35
CA ARG A 138 -15.80 5.02 -3.94
C ARG A 138 -15.95 4.54 -2.49
N LEU A 139 -14.84 4.27 -1.81
CA LEU A 139 -14.82 3.76 -0.43
C LEU A 139 -14.52 4.86 0.60
N LEU A 140 -14.03 6.00 0.13
CA LEU A 140 -13.66 7.14 0.93
C LEU A 140 -14.89 7.92 1.40
N LYS A 141 -14.82 8.44 2.62
CA LYS A 141 -15.74 9.44 3.19
C LYS A 141 -14.99 10.73 3.49
N SER A 142 -15.73 11.82 3.69
CA SER A 142 -15.16 13.08 4.13
C SER A 142 -14.58 12.95 5.55
N GLY A 143 -13.44 13.60 5.79
CA GLY A 143 -12.73 13.54 7.07
C GLY A 143 -11.95 12.23 7.26
N ASP A 144 -12.01 11.67 8.46
CA ASP A 144 -11.25 10.48 8.84
C ASP A 144 -11.76 9.22 8.16
N ASN A 145 -10.86 8.48 7.55
CA ASN A 145 -11.06 7.17 6.96
C ASN A 145 -10.27 6.13 7.77
N LEU A 146 -10.79 4.90 7.83
CA LEU A 146 -10.10 3.78 8.45
C LEU A 146 -9.55 2.85 7.36
N LEU A 147 -8.23 2.67 7.36
CA LEU A 147 -7.55 1.60 6.64
C LEU A 147 -7.43 0.38 7.56
N GLU A 148 -7.83 -0.78 7.06
CA GLU A 148 -7.62 -2.06 7.72
C GLU A 148 -6.90 -3.00 6.76
N VAL A 149 -5.82 -3.62 7.19
CA VAL A 149 -5.03 -4.54 6.36
C VAL A 149 -4.85 -5.85 7.12
N LYS A 150 -5.11 -6.97 6.45
CA LYS A 150 -4.73 -8.30 6.94
C LYS A 150 -3.63 -8.85 6.06
N VAL A 151 -2.52 -9.21 6.68
CA VAL A 151 -1.34 -9.74 6.02
C VAL A 151 -1.10 -11.16 6.54
N SER A 152 -1.21 -12.15 5.64
CA SER A 152 -0.93 -13.54 5.99
C SER A 152 0.52 -13.87 5.65
N LYS A 153 1.23 -14.47 6.60
CA LYS A 153 2.64 -14.87 6.43
C LYS A 153 2.84 -15.79 5.23
N HIS A 154 1.94 -16.75 5.08
CA HIS A 154 1.92 -17.68 3.96
C HIS A 154 0.79 -17.35 2.99
N SER A 155 1.06 -17.57 1.71
CA SER A 155 0.04 -17.43 0.69
C SER A 155 -0.94 -18.61 0.73
N ALA A 156 -2.20 -18.38 0.39
CA ALA A 156 -3.11 -19.47 0.05
C ALA A 156 -2.72 -20.15 -1.28
N ASN A 157 -1.93 -19.47 -2.12
CA ASN A 157 -1.43 -19.99 -3.38
C ASN A 157 -0.12 -20.74 -3.18
N LYS A 158 -0.11 -22.04 -3.46
CA LYS A 158 1.07 -22.90 -3.33
C LYS A 158 2.22 -22.43 -4.22
N SER A 159 1.95 -21.99 -5.46
CA SER A 159 3.00 -21.56 -6.38
C SER A 159 3.73 -20.31 -5.87
N VAL A 160 3.01 -19.38 -5.22
CA VAL A 160 3.62 -18.21 -4.56
C VAL A 160 4.52 -18.63 -3.41
N ASN A 161 4.08 -19.59 -2.58
CA ASN A 161 4.93 -20.10 -1.50
C ASN A 161 6.17 -20.83 -2.02
N ASP A 162 6.04 -21.62 -3.09
CA ASP A 162 7.18 -22.33 -3.69
C ASP A 162 8.19 -21.33 -4.27
N ALA A 163 7.74 -20.24 -4.88
CA ALA A 163 8.62 -19.22 -5.46
C ALA A 163 9.26 -18.29 -4.41
N GLU A 164 8.50 -17.85 -3.40
CA GLU A 164 8.94 -16.77 -2.51
C GLU A 164 9.29 -17.22 -1.10
N ARG A 165 8.86 -18.41 -0.67
CA ARG A 165 8.95 -18.88 0.73
C ARG A 165 9.74 -20.18 0.88
N LYS A 166 10.18 -20.81 -0.22
CA LYS A 166 11.05 -21.98 -0.24
C LYS A 166 12.39 -21.65 -0.87
N ALA A 167 13.20 -20.91 -0.13
CA ALA A 167 14.49 -20.42 -0.61
C ALA A 167 15.47 -20.23 0.56
N ASP A 168 16.73 -20.00 0.23
CA ASP A 168 17.84 -19.85 1.19
C ASP A 168 17.86 -18.45 1.82
N PHE A 169 16.80 -18.08 2.52
CA PHE A 169 16.72 -16.83 3.29
C PHE A 169 15.65 -16.87 4.40
N TRP A 170 15.68 -15.87 5.27
CA TRP A 170 14.69 -15.65 6.33
C TRP A 170 13.32 -15.30 5.76
N ILE A 171 12.29 -16.02 6.20
CA ILE A 171 10.91 -15.76 5.79
C ILE A 171 10.25 -14.87 6.83
N PHE A 172 10.11 -13.60 6.46
CA PHE A 172 9.43 -12.61 7.27
C PHE A 172 7.98 -12.40 6.84
N GLY A 173 7.22 -11.72 7.68
CA GLY A 173 5.92 -11.16 7.35
C GLY A 173 5.87 -9.66 7.54
N GLY A 174 4.77 -9.06 7.09
CA GLY A 174 4.42 -7.66 7.34
C GLY A 174 4.49 -6.74 6.13
N ILE A 175 4.12 -5.49 6.38
CA ILE A 175 4.13 -4.41 5.38
C ILE A 175 5.53 -3.79 5.41
N PHE A 176 6.45 -4.36 4.63
CA PHE A 176 7.88 -4.07 4.71
C PHE A 176 8.35 -2.97 3.74
N ARG A 177 7.43 -2.42 2.93
CA ARG A 177 7.67 -1.27 2.05
C ARG A 177 6.57 -0.21 2.19
N PRO A 178 6.81 1.03 1.73
CA PRO A 178 5.88 2.12 1.93
C PRO A 178 4.46 1.89 1.40
N VAL A 179 3.51 2.56 2.05
CA VAL A 179 2.10 2.64 1.70
C VAL A 179 1.70 4.11 1.60
N TYR A 180 1.07 4.48 0.50
CA TYR A 180 0.65 5.85 0.24
C TYR A 180 -0.63 5.91 -0.59
N LEU A 181 -1.27 7.07 -0.60
CA LEU A 181 -2.33 7.38 -1.54
C LEU A 181 -1.75 8.11 -2.75
N GLU A 182 -2.29 7.81 -3.92
CA GLU A 182 -1.96 8.44 -5.20
C GLU A 182 -3.25 9.06 -5.77
N ALA A 183 -3.24 10.38 -6.02
CA ALA A 183 -4.34 11.05 -6.70
C ALA A 183 -4.00 11.31 -8.17
N LEU A 184 -4.73 10.63 -9.04
CA LEU A 184 -4.64 10.80 -10.48
C LEU A 184 -5.66 11.84 -10.98
N PRO A 185 -5.28 12.68 -11.95
CA PRO A 185 -6.23 13.49 -12.71
C PRO A 185 -7.34 12.63 -13.33
N LYS A 186 -8.53 13.19 -13.59
CA LYS A 186 -9.61 12.45 -14.29
C LYS A 186 -9.25 12.06 -15.73
N ALA A 187 -8.37 12.81 -16.37
CA ALA A 187 -7.81 12.49 -17.67
C ALA A 187 -6.32 12.19 -17.48
N HIS A 188 -5.95 10.92 -17.61
CA HIS A 188 -4.58 10.41 -17.50
C HIS A 188 -4.36 9.28 -18.50
#